data_AF-A0AAQ4ENJ1-F1
#
_entry.id   AF-A0AAQ4ENJ1-F1
#
_cell.length_a   1.000
_cell.length_b   1.000
_cell.length_c   1.000
_cell.angle_alpha   90.00
_cell.angle_beta   90.00
_cell.angle_gamma   90.00
#
_symmetry.space_group_name_H-M   'P 1'
#
loop_
_entity.id
_entity.type
_entity.pdbx_description
1 polymer ?
#
loop_
_entity_poly.entity_id
_entity_poly.type
_entity_poly.pdbx_seq_one_letter_code
_entity_poly.pdbx_strand_id
1 'polypeptide(L)'
;MLYGSWNEVRQSTIRNCFADAGFVLPADEEVQPEDQAELDRTWDRLAVPGVEFDDFVSADENLAVAPELMDQEIVDRVLLPEDDSSSDSGESERDEPTMSSADAADMARRLKGYLEKLPTTKTADVEKALLSMDNVENFILRSAVKSHQTKITSFFK
;
A
#
# COMPACT_ATOMS: atom_id res chain seq x y z
N MET A 1 14.57 -5.07 16.28
CA MET A 1 14.52 -6.37 16.98
C MET A 1 14.58 -7.58 16.06
N LEU A 2 14.36 -7.46 14.73
CA LEU A 2 14.40 -8.61 13.81
C LEU A 2 15.82 -9.10 13.43
N TYR A 3 16.79 -8.18 13.33
CA TYR A 3 18.14 -8.52 12.84
C TYR A 3 18.90 -9.52 13.72
N GLY A 4 18.76 -9.41 15.05
CA GLY A 4 19.44 -10.31 15.99
C GLY A 4 18.86 -11.73 15.99
N SER A 5 17.55 -11.86 15.83
CA SER A 5 16.86 -13.15 15.90
C SER A 5 17.22 -14.10 14.77
N TRP A 6 17.57 -13.59 13.58
CA TRP A 6 18.01 -14.42 12.45
C TRP A 6 19.37 -15.08 12.71
N ASN A 7 20.28 -14.37 13.37
CA ASN A 7 21.61 -14.89 13.71
C ASN A 7 21.59 -15.97 14.80
N GLU A 8 20.49 -16.09 15.53
CA GLU A 8 20.30 -17.12 16.58
C GLU A 8 19.70 -18.41 16.02
N VAL A 9 19.22 -18.40 14.77
CA VAL A 9 18.66 -19.60 14.13
C VAL A 9 19.79 -20.56 13.80
N ARG A 10 19.73 -21.76 14.37
CA ARG A 10 20.69 -22.83 14.08
C ARG A 10 20.35 -23.48 12.74
N GLN A 11 21.38 -23.94 12.02
CA GLN A 11 21.21 -24.73 10.79
C GLN A 11 20.30 -25.95 11.00
N SER A 12 20.37 -26.58 12.18
CA SER A 12 19.48 -27.68 12.57
C SER A 12 18.01 -27.29 12.62
N THR A 13 17.71 -26.05 13.02
CA THR A 13 16.33 -25.54 13.08
C THR A 13 15.76 -25.44 11.67
N ILE A 14 16.54 -24.90 10.73
CA ILE A 14 16.15 -24.81 9.31
C ILE A 14 15.93 -26.21 8.73
N ARG A 15 16.88 -27.14 8.96
CA ARG A 15 16.77 -28.53 8.51
C ARG A 15 15.51 -29.23 9.02
N ASN A 16 15.17 -29.04 10.29
CA ASN A 16 13.98 -29.65 10.89
C ASN A 16 12.68 -29.08 10.29
N CYS A 17 12.63 -27.79 9.98
CA CYS A 17 11.47 -27.21 9.30
C CYS A 17 11.23 -27.83 7.91
N PHE A 18 12.30 -28.06 7.14
CA PHE A 18 12.18 -28.77 5.86
C PHE A 18 11.77 -30.24 6.04
N ALA A 19 12.32 -30.92 7.06
CA ALA A 19 11.94 -32.29 7.38
C ALA A 19 10.45 -32.42 7.78
N ASP A 20 9.94 -31.50 8.61
CA ASP A 20 8.52 -31.45 9.00
C ASP A 20 7.60 -31.19 7.80
N ALA A 21 8.07 -30.43 6.81
CA ALA A 21 7.37 -30.19 5.55
C ALA A 21 7.50 -31.37 4.54
N GLY A 22 8.20 -32.45 4.91
CA GLY A 22 8.38 -33.64 4.08
C GLY A 22 9.59 -33.60 3.14
N PHE A 23 10.38 -32.52 3.17
CA PHE A 23 11.62 -32.38 2.41
C PHE A 23 12.79 -32.93 3.24
N VAL A 24 12.86 -34.25 3.32
CA VAL A 24 13.95 -34.94 4.04
C VAL A 24 15.08 -35.22 3.07
N LEU A 25 16.14 -34.41 3.15
CA LEU A 25 17.41 -34.71 2.49
C LEU A 25 18.16 -35.81 3.27
N PRO A 26 18.57 -36.91 2.63
CA PRO A 26 19.50 -37.87 3.20
C PRO A 26 20.76 -37.15 3.70
N ALA A 27 21.27 -37.54 4.87
CA ALA A 27 22.37 -36.82 5.53
C ALA A 27 23.70 -36.77 4.74
N ASP A 28 23.82 -37.56 3.66
CA ASP A 28 25.01 -37.70 2.82
C ASP A 28 24.80 -37.20 1.38
N GLU A 29 23.65 -36.60 1.05
CA GLU A 29 23.50 -35.90 -0.23
C GLU A 29 24.12 -34.50 -0.11
N GLU A 30 25.40 -34.40 -0.50
CA GLU A 30 25.92 -33.11 -0.96
C GLU A 30 24.98 -32.64 -2.07
N VAL A 31 24.41 -31.44 -1.90
CA VAL A 31 23.74 -30.72 -2.99
C VAL A 31 24.81 -30.49 -4.02
N GLN A 32 24.91 -31.40 -4.98
CA GLN A 32 25.82 -31.22 -6.09
C GLN A 32 25.34 -30.01 -6.87
N PRO A 33 26.27 -29.13 -7.32
CA PRO A 33 25.89 -28.09 -8.25
C PRO A 33 25.14 -28.75 -9.39
N GLU A 34 23.94 -28.24 -9.68
CA GLU A 34 23.09 -28.75 -10.73
C GLU A 34 23.91 -28.93 -12.02
N ASP A 35 23.91 -30.15 -12.53
CA ASP A 35 24.74 -30.55 -13.67
C ASP A 35 24.26 -29.72 -14.87
N GLN A 36 25.15 -28.94 -15.50
CA GLN A 36 24.79 -28.09 -16.63
C GLN A 36 24.04 -28.89 -17.72
N ALA A 37 24.42 -30.16 -17.89
CA ALA A 37 23.77 -31.08 -18.81
C ALA A 37 22.30 -31.40 -18.45
N GLU A 38 21.91 -31.35 -17.18
CA GLU A 38 20.54 -31.54 -16.72
C GLU A 38 19.70 -30.26 -16.91
N LEU A 39 20.32 -29.09 -16.70
CA LEU A 39 19.72 -27.80 -16.99
C LEU A 39 19.41 -27.65 -18.48
N ASP A 40 20.39 -27.97 -19.35
CA ASP A 40 20.24 -27.91 -20.81
C ASP A 40 19.09 -28.83 -21.28
N ARG A 41 19.02 -30.07 -20.77
CA ARG A 41 17.93 -31.01 -21.08
C ARG A 41 16.56 -30.52 -20.61
N THR A 42 16.53 -29.82 -19.48
CA THR A 42 15.28 -29.25 -18.94
C THR A 42 14.83 -28.09 -19.79
N TRP A 43 15.78 -27.24 -20.21
CA TRP A 43 15.52 -26.15 -21.14
C TRP A 43 15.01 -26.66 -22.48
N ASP A 44 15.66 -27.66 -23.10
CA ASP A 44 15.23 -28.25 -24.38
C ASP A 44 13.77 -28.74 -24.38
N ARG A 45 13.24 -29.14 -23.22
CA ARG A 45 11.84 -29.57 -23.05
C ARG A 45 10.85 -28.42 -22.91
N LEU A 46 11.32 -27.25 -22.48
CA LEU A 46 10.52 -26.05 -22.19
C LEU A 46 10.72 -24.96 -23.26
N ALA A 47 11.78 -25.05 -24.05
CA ALA A 47 12.24 -24.02 -24.97
C ALA A 47 11.17 -23.69 -26.00
N VAL A 48 10.93 -22.40 -26.15
CA VAL A 48 10.18 -21.84 -27.27
C VAL A 48 11.14 -21.76 -28.47
N PRO A 49 10.72 -22.13 -29.69
CA PRO A 49 11.60 -22.06 -30.86
C PRO A 49 12.21 -20.67 -31.03
N GLY A 50 13.55 -20.60 -31.01
CA GLY A 50 14.30 -19.35 -31.21
C GLY A 50 14.55 -18.51 -29.97
N VAL A 51 14.33 -19.05 -28.77
CA VAL A 51 14.69 -18.41 -27.49
C VAL A 51 15.75 -19.28 -26.80
N GLU A 52 16.93 -18.72 -26.54
CA GLU A 52 17.97 -19.39 -25.77
C GLU A 52 17.70 -19.27 -24.26
N PHE A 53 18.33 -20.12 -23.45
CA PHE A 53 18.14 -20.11 -21.99
C PHE A 53 18.54 -18.76 -21.40
N ASP A 54 19.67 -18.21 -21.86
CA ASP A 54 20.16 -16.92 -21.41
C ASP A 54 19.18 -15.79 -21.75
N ASP A 55 18.56 -15.82 -22.94
CA ASP A 55 17.53 -14.84 -23.32
C ASP A 55 16.34 -14.81 -22.35
N PHE A 56 15.96 -15.98 -21.83
CA PHE A 56 14.88 -16.11 -20.85
C PHE A 56 15.29 -15.63 -19.47
N VAL A 57 16.50 -15.96 -19.02
CA VAL A 57 17.02 -15.57 -17.71
C VAL A 57 17.29 -14.06 -17.65
N SER A 58 17.86 -13.50 -18.71
CA SER A 58 18.20 -12.08 -18.78
C SER A 58 17.09 -11.22 -19.37
N ALA A 59 15.86 -11.74 -19.45
CA ALA A 59 14.75 -11.05 -20.13
C ALA A 59 14.41 -9.69 -19.49
N ASP A 60 14.71 -9.50 -18.20
CA ASP A 60 14.44 -8.29 -17.44
C ASP A 60 15.67 -7.39 -17.20
N GLU A 61 16.89 -7.83 -17.56
CA GLU A 61 18.13 -7.10 -17.25
C GLU A 61 18.15 -5.69 -17.86
N ASN A 62 17.52 -5.52 -19.02
CA ASN A 62 17.48 -4.24 -19.74
C ASN A 62 16.07 -3.66 -19.81
N LEU A 63 15.18 -4.06 -18.90
CA LEU A 63 13.86 -3.46 -18.77
C LEU A 63 14.00 -2.05 -18.19
N ALA A 64 13.28 -1.09 -18.76
CA ALA A 64 13.21 0.25 -18.20
C ALA A 64 12.53 0.17 -16.83
N VAL A 65 13.32 0.28 -15.77
CA VAL A 65 12.84 0.38 -14.39
C VAL A 65 12.73 1.85 -13.98
N ALA A 66 11.95 2.12 -12.94
CA ALA A 66 11.94 3.44 -12.33
C ALA A 66 13.37 3.80 -11.89
N PRO A 67 13.82 5.06 -12.11
CA PRO A 67 15.13 5.49 -11.64
C PRO A 67 15.21 5.34 -10.12
N GLU A 68 16.39 4.96 -9.63
CA GLU A 68 16.65 4.96 -8.18
C GLU A 68 16.49 6.38 -7.65
N LEU A 69 15.63 6.53 -6.63
CA LEU A 69 15.49 7.80 -5.94
C LEU A 69 16.64 7.99 -4.97
N MET A 70 17.25 9.16 -5.04
CA MET A 70 18.16 9.64 -4.01
C MET A 70 17.39 9.96 -2.73
N ASP A 71 18.00 9.76 -1.57
CA ASP A 71 17.38 10.07 -0.26
C ASP A 71 16.78 11.49 -0.21
N GLN A 72 17.45 12.45 -0.85
CA GLN A 72 16.96 13.83 -0.93
C GLN A 72 15.67 13.94 -1.74
N GLU A 73 15.54 13.21 -2.85
CA GLU A 73 14.34 13.20 -3.69
C GLU A 73 13.17 12.52 -2.97
N ILE A 74 13.45 11.49 -2.15
CA ILE A 74 12.44 10.87 -1.28
C ILE A 74 11.94 11.88 -0.25
N VAL A 75 12.85 12.59 0.41
CA VAL A 75 12.51 13.61 1.41
C VAL A 75 11.71 14.74 0.79
N ASP A 76 12.11 15.22 -0.39
CA ASP A 76 11.42 16.29 -1.10
C ASP A 76 10.01 15.85 -1.51
N ARG A 77 9.81 14.61 -1.99
CA ARG A 77 8.47 14.05 -2.28
C ARG A 77 7.56 13.86 -1.07
N VAL A 78 8.13 13.63 0.10
CA VAL A 78 7.35 13.43 1.34
C VAL A 78 7.01 14.78 2.00
N LEU A 79 7.90 15.76 1.87
CA LEU A 79 7.74 17.08 2.48
C LEU A 79 7.01 18.08 1.58
N LEU A 80 7.10 17.92 0.27
CA LEU A 80 6.37 18.70 -0.71
C LEU A 80 5.20 17.85 -1.20
N PRO A 81 3.93 18.29 -1.06
CA PRO A 81 2.84 17.67 -1.79
C PRO A 81 3.14 17.86 -3.28
N GLU A 82 3.40 16.77 -4.01
CA GLU A 82 3.46 16.82 -5.47
C GLU A 82 2.06 17.23 -5.97
N ASP A 83 1.99 18.39 -6.63
CA ASP A 83 0.92 18.67 -7.60
C ASP A 83 1.22 17.71 -8.76
N ASP A 84 0.46 16.62 -8.82
CA ASP A 84 0.70 15.46 -9.67
C ASP A 84 0.40 15.83 -11.13
N SER A 85 1.34 16.52 -11.78
CA SER A 85 1.27 16.91 -13.19
C SER A 85 2.56 16.54 -13.90
N SER A 86 2.80 15.23 -14.03
CA SER A 86 3.65 14.73 -15.12
C SER A 86 2.93 13.61 -15.85
N SER A 87 2.34 14.03 -16.97
CA SER A 87 1.70 13.27 -18.03
C SER A 87 2.48 12.00 -18.44
N ASP A 88 1.83 10.85 -18.32
CA ASP A 88 1.89 9.80 -19.33
C ASP A 88 0.48 9.20 -19.54
N SER A 89 -0.04 9.48 -20.73
CA SER A 89 -1.04 8.73 -21.49
C SER A 89 -2.32 8.22 -20.79
N GLY A 90 -3.42 8.92 -21.02
CA GLY A 90 -4.59 8.25 -21.60
C GLY A 90 -5.92 8.26 -20.86
N GLU A 91 -6.02 8.73 -19.61
CA GLU A 91 -7.31 8.95 -18.98
C GLU A 91 -7.37 10.34 -18.37
N SER A 92 -8.37 11.12 -18.82
CA SER A 92 -8.67 12.43 -18.30
C SER A 92 -9.25 12.26 -16.89
N GLU A 93 -8.40 11.97 -15.91
CA GLU A 93 -8.71 12.15 -14.50
C GLU A 93 -9.00 13.65 -14.34
N ARG A 94 -10.27 13.98 -14.16
CA ARG A 94 -10.65 15.33 -13.75
C ARG A 94 -9.99 15.55 -12.40
N ASP A 95 -9.12 16.56 -12.30
CA ASP A 95 -8.74 17.18 -11.03
C ASP A 95 -10.04 17.52 -10.27
N GLU A 96 -10.52 16.61 -9.44
CA GLU A 96 -11.52 16.94 -8.45
C GLU A 96 -10.79 17.72 -7.37
N PRO A 97 -11.17 18.98 -7.11
CA PRO A 97 -10.50 19.77 -6.09
C PRO A 97 -10.58 19.01 -4.76
N THR A 98 -9.43 18.67 -4.20
CA THR A 98 -9.33 18.00 -2.91
C THR A 98 -9.90 18.93 -1.83
N MET A 99 -11.10 18.59 -1.37
CA MET A 99 -11.84 19.39 -0.40
C MET A 99 -11.34 19.13 1.02
N SER A 100 -10.97 20.19 1.75
CA SER A 100 -10.57 20.05 3.15
C SER A 100 -11.77 19.68 4.03
N SER A 101 -11.50 18.99 5.15
CA SER A 101 -12.51 18.75 6.18
C SER A 101 -13.08 20.05 6.77
N ALA A 102 -12.29 21.13 6.76
CA ALA A 102 -12.73 22.46 7.16
C ALA A 102 -13.77 23.03 6.18
N ASP A 103 -13.55 22.85 4.87
CA ASP A 103 -14.46 23.29 3.82
C ASP A 103 -15.78 22.50 3.86
N ALA A 104 -15.68 21.18 4.03
CA ALA A 104 -16.84 20.30 4.19
C ALA A 104 -17.68 20.70 5.43
N ALA A 105 -17.04 21.02 6.55
CA ALA A 105 -17.72 21.48 7.76
C ALA A 105 -18.40 22.85 7.57
N ASP A 106 -17.74 23.79 6.87
CA ASP A 106 -18.34 25.10 6.59
C ASP A 106 -19.57 24.98 5.68
N MET A 107 -19.50 24.14 4.64
CA MET A 107 -20.65 23.88 3.77
C MET A 107 -21.81 23.22 4.51
N ALA A 108 -21.55 22.26 5.40
CA ALA A 108 -22.58 21.64 6.22
C ALA A 108 -23.30 22.69 7.09
N ARG A 109 -22.55 23.62 7.70
CA ARG A 109 -23.13 24.74 8.48
C ARG A 109 -23.95 25.69 7.61
N ARG A 110 -23.48 26.02 6.40
CA ARG A 110 -24.22 26.88 5.47
C ARG A 110 -25.53 26.23 5.02
N LEU A 111 -25.51 24.93 4.72
CA LEU A 111 -26.69 24.17 4.34
C LEU A 111 -27.70 24.10 5.49
N LYS A 112 -27.23 23.83 6.71
CA LYS A 112 -28.07 23.87 7.92
C LYS A 112 -28.71 25.24 8.12
N GLY A 113 -27.92 26.32 8.04
CA GLY A 113 -28.43 27.69 8.17
C GLY A 113 -29.40 28.10 7.05
N TYR A 114 -29.32 27.49 5.87
CA TYR A 114 -30.32 27.65 4.81
C TYR A 114 -31.63 26.95 5.18
N LEU A 115 -31.57 25.70 5.66
CA LEU A 115 -32.75 24.94 6.08
C LEU A 115 -33.51 25.62 7.23
N GLU A 116 -32.78 26.21 8.19
CA GLU A 116 -33.35 26.99 9.30
C GLU A 116 -34.07 28.27 8.86
N LYS A 117 -33.78 28.79 7.66
CA LYS A 117 -34.41 30.00 7.12
C LYS A 117 -35.58 29.70 6.19
N LEU A 118 -35.85 28.42 5.90
CA LEU A 118 -36.97 28.07 5.04
C LEU A 118 -38.31 28.43 5.70
N PRO A 119 -39.29 28.95 4.94
CA PRO A 119 -40.62 29.24 5.47
C PRO A 119 -41.34 27.98 5.99
N THR A 120 -40.89 26.81 5.56
CA THR A 120 -41.41 25.47 5.88
C THR A 120 -40.72 24.83 7.09
N THR A 121 -39.95 25.59 7.88
CA THR A 121 -39.19 25.11 9.05
C THR A 121 -39.98 24.31 10.09
N LYS A 122 -41.32 24.37 10.07
CA LYS A 122 -42.20 23.63 10.97
C LYS A 122 -42.74 22.31 10.38
N THR A 123 -42.30 21.90 9.20
CA THR A 123 -42.68 20.59 8.67
C THR A 123 -41.78 19.51 9.26
N ALA A 124 -42.36 18.33 9.55
CA ALA A 124 -41.63 17.18 10.08
C ALA A 124 -40.44 16.78 9.19
N ASP A 125 -40.55 17.02 7.88
CA ASP A 125 -39.47 16.75 6.92
C ASP A 125 -38.27 17.67 7.10
N VAL A 126 -38.50 18.96 7.41
CA VAL A 126 -37.39 19.90 7.65
C VAL A 126 -36.73 19.63 9.00
N GLU A 127 -37.49 19.30 10.04
CA GLU A 127 -36.93 18.89 11.33
C GLU A 127 -36.07 17.62 11.20
N LYS A 128 -36.54 16.63 10.42
CA LYS A 128 -35.78 15.42 10.11
C LYS A 128 -34.49 15.74 9.33
N ALA A 129 -34.56 16.67 8.37
CA ALA A 129 -33.40 17.11 7.61
C ALA A 129 -32.37 17.83 8.50
N LEU A 130 -32.81 18.68 9.43
CA LEU A 130 -31.94 19.36 10.39
C LEU A 130 -31.23 18.37 11.34
N LEU A 131 -31.96 17.36 11.86
CA LEU A 131 -31.36 16.29 12.66
C LEU A 131 -30.34 15.47 11.86
N SER A 132 -30.64 15.20 10.58
CA SER A 132 -29.68 14.53 9.69
C SER A 132 -28.43 15.37 9.46
N MET A 133 -28.57 16.70 9.44
CA MET A 133 -27.44 17.60 9.25
C MET A 133 -26.49 17.61 10.45
N ASP A 134 -27.03 17.52 11.66
CA ASP A 134 -26.21 17.35 12.87
C ASP A 134 -25.37 16.07 12.80
N ASN A 135 -25.92 14.98 12.26
CA ASN A 135 -25.16 13.73 12.09
C ASN A 135 -24.01 13.89 11.08
N VAL A 136 -24.25 14.59 9.97
CA VAL A 136 -23.23 14.85 8.95
C VAL A 136 -22.13 15.75 9.52
N GLU A 137 -22.47 16.82 10.23
CA GLU A 137 -21.48 17.71 10.84
C GLU A 137 -20.63 16.97 11.87
N ASN A 138 -21.26 16.16 12.75
CA ASN A 138 -20.54 15.34 13.71
C ASN A 138 -19.62 14.30 13.05
N PHE A 139 -20.06 13.70 11.94
CA PHE A 139 -19.24 12.75 11.19
C PHE A 139 -18.00 13.42 10.61
N ILE A 140 -18.14 14.59 9.97
CA ILE A 140 -17.03 15.36 9.40
C ILE A 140 -16.03 15.75 10.49
N LEU A 141 -16.50 16.22 11.65
CA LEU A 141 -15.61 16.61 12.75
C LEU A 141 -14.87 15.41 13.34
N ARG A 142 -15.53 14.24 13.48
CA ARG A 142 -14.89 13.02 13.97
C ARG A 142 -13.88 12.45 12.99
N SER A 143 -14.16 12.49 11.69
CA SER A 143 -13.23 12.02 10.68
C SER A 143 -12.02 12.95 10.53
N ALA A 144 -12.20 14.25 10.79
CA ALA A 144 -11.10 15.22 10.84
C ALA A 144 -10.16 14.99 12.03
N VAL A 145 -10.72 14.60 13.19
CA VAL A 145 -9.92 14.24 14.37
C VAL A 145 -9.46 12.80 14.24
N LYS A 146 -8.35 12.56 13.52
CA LYS A 146 -7.63 11.29 13.60
C LYS A 146 -7.14 11.13 15.04
N SER A 147 -7.89 10.39 15.86
CA SER A 147 -7.42 9.92 17.16
C SER A 147 -6.30 8.92 16.93
N HIS A 148 -5.10 9.41 16.60
CA HIS A 148 -3.91 8.61 16.75
C HIS A 148 -3.80 8.24 18.22
N GLN A 149 -3.89 6.94 18.51
CA GLN A 149 -3.44 6.42 19.78
C GLN A 149 -2.00 6.89 19.98
N THR A 150 -1.82 7.93 20.78
CA THR A 150 -0.49 8.28 21.29
C THR A 150 -0.04 7.14 22.18
N LYS A 151 1.27 6.88 22.20
CA LYS A 151 1.91 5.74 22.90
C LYS A 151 1.22 5.45 24.23
N ILE A 152 1.04 4.17 24.58
CA ILE A 152 0.36 3.73 25.83
C ILE A 152 0.87 4.44 27.09
N THR A 153 2.12 4.90 27.09
CA THR A 153 2.76 5.67 28.16
C THR A 153 2.16 7.08 28.36
N SER A 154 1.42 7.60 27.39
CA SER A 154 0.80 8.94 27.48
C SER A 154 -0.41 8.98 28.42
N PHE A 155 -0.96 7.81 28.79
CA PHE A 155 -2.07 7.67 29.73
C PHE A 155 -1.64 7.56 31.20
N PHE A 156 -0.37 7.25 31.49
CA PHE A 156 0.12 7.04 32.86
C PHE A 156 0.89 8.27 33.38
N LYS A 157 0.23 9.43 33.42
CA LYS A 157 0.68 10.57 34.24
C LYS A 157 -0.05 10.59 35.58
#